data_AF-A0A1J3I256-F1
#
_entry.id   AF-A0A1J3I256-F1
#
_cell.length_a   1.000
_cell.length_b   1.000
_cell.length_c   1.000
_cell.angle_alpha   90.00
_cell.angle_beta   90.00
_cell.angle_gamma   90.00
#
_symmetry.space_group_name_H-M   'P 1'
#
loop_
_entity.id
_entity.type
_entity.pdbx_description
1 polymer ?
#
loop_
_entity_poly.entity_id
_entity_poly.type
_entity_poly.pdbx_seq_one_letter_code
_entity_poly.pdbx_strand_id
1 'polypeptide(L)'
;LNPRFFFLFDHHTTVSRNHTHARALIYVTKPFCFHKSALKQPTMEPKENGNQLGRVIDGPTNPMVTPLLNDLYQFTMAYAYWKAGKQNERSVFDLYFRKNPFGGEYTVFAGLEECIKFLANFKLSDEEIDFVRDALPGSEEAFCDYLRGLDCSDVEVYAIPEGSVVFPKVPLMRVEGPVGVVQLLETPFLNLVNFASL
;
A
#
# COMPACT_ATOMS: atom_id res chain seq x y z
N LEU A 1 -17.71 -17.84 -0.56
CA LEU A 1 -16.63 -17.07 0.09
C LEU A 1 -17.07 -16.79 1.53
N ASN A 2 -16.33 -17.32 2.51
CA ASN A 2 -16.72 -17.33 3.93
C ASN A 2 -16.50 -15.91 4.53
N PRO A 3 -17.53 -15.22 5.06
CA PRO A 3 -17.46 -13.79 5.43
C PRO A 3 -16.69 -13.51 6.74
N ARG A 4 -15.79 -14.39 7.17
CA ARG A 4 -15.25 -14.41 8.54
C ARG A 4 -13.75 -14.14 8.66
N PHE A 5 -13.03 -14.08 7.54
CA PHE A 5 -11.61 -13.73 7.50
C PHE A 5 -11.49 -12.48 6.63
N PHE A 6 -11.47 -11.32 7.27
CA PHE A 6 -11.23 -10.04 6.62
C PHE A 6 -10.08 -9.38 7.35
N PHE A 7 -9.03 -9.11 6.60
CA PHE A 7 -8.08 -8.08 6.98
C PHE A 7 -8.83 -6.75 6.98
N LEU A 8 -8.60 -5.95 8.01
CA LEU A 8 -9.11 -4.60 8.13
C LEU A 8 -7.96 -3.65 7.90
N PHE A 9 -8.22 -2.61 7.11
CA PHE A 9 -7.43 -1.40 7.07
C PHE A 9 -8.13 -0.37 7.96
N ASP A 10 -7.52 -0.03 9.10
CA ASP A 10 -8.06 1.06 9.95
C ASP A 10 -7.37 2.37 9.59
N HIS A 11 -8.15 3.41 9.32
CA HIS A 11 -7.66 4.74 8.98
C HIS A 11 -7.47 5.56 10.24
N HIS A 12 -6.23 5.99 10.47
CA HIS A 12 -5.91 6.95 11.51
C HIS A 12 -5.32 8.21 10.85
N THR A 13 -6.07 9.30 10.88
CA THR A 13 -5.55 10.63 10.49
C THR A 13 -4.52 11.08 11.52
N THR A 14 -3.26 11.23 11.10
CA THR A 14 -2.25 11.83 11.97
C THR A 14 -2.46 13.33 11.96
N VAL A 15 -3.26 13.84 12.90
CA VAL A 15 -3.18 15.25 13.29
C VAL A 15 -1.75 15.50 13.73
N SER A 16 -1.04 16.39 13.03
CA SER A 16 0.31 16.85 13.38
C SER A 16 0.40 17.09 14.90
N ARG A 17 1.02 16.15 15.60
CA ARG A 17 1.24 16.21 17.05
C ARG A 17 2.73 16.14 17.30
N ASN A 18 3.34 17.32 17.34
CA ASN A 18 4.47 17.60 18.21
C ASN A 18 4.06 17.33 19.68
N HIS A 19 4.02 16.07 20.12
CA HIS A 19 4.15 15.77 21.54
C HIS A 19 4.46 14.30 21.84
N THR A 20 5.65 14.14 22.40
CA THR A 20 6.12 13.10 23.31
C THR A 20 5.01 12.53 24.22
N HIS A 21 4.71 11.24 24.11
CA HIS A 21 4.75 10.23 25.20
C HIS A 21 3.91 8.96 24.90
N ALA A 22 4.65 7.85 24.81
CA ALA A 22 4.44 6.52 25.40
C ALA A 22 3.17 5.67 25.11
N ARG A 23 3.43 4.53 24.43
CA ARG A 23 2.92 3.13 24.57
C ARG A 23 2.54 2.59 23.17
N ALA A 24 3.07 1.49 22.65
CA ALA A 24 3.41 0.22 23.29
C ALA A 24 4.75 -0.37 22.78
N LEU A 25 5.51 -0.92 23.72
CA LEU A 25 6.63 -1.83 23.46
C LEU A 25 6.08 -3.16 22.95
N ILE A 26 6.10 -3.38 21.63
CA ILE A 26 6.01 -4.72 21.02
C ILE A 26 7.04 -4.76 19.88
N TYR A 27 8.16 -5.43 20.15
CA TYR A 27 9.20 -5.92 19.25
C TYR A 27 9.70 -4.99 18.14
N VAL A 28 10.68 -4.15 18.50
CA VAL A 28 11.61 -3.54 17.53
C VAL A 28 12.67 -4.58 17.13
N THR A 29 12.34 -5.42 16.17
CA THR A 29 13.35 -5.95 15.24
C THR A 29 13.29 -5.06 13.99
N LYS A 30 14.42 -4.44 13.63
CA LYS A 30 14.58 -3.41 12.58
C LYS A 30 13.44 -3.41 11.53
N PRO A 31 12.58 -2.38 11.49
CA PRO A 31 11.56 -2.29 10.47
C PRO A 31 12.23 -2.10 9.10
N PHE A 32 11.79 -2.88 8.12
CA PHE A 32 12.15 -2.67 6.72
C PHE A 32 11.39 -1.42 6.24
N CYS A 33 12.01 -0.25 6.40
CA CYS A 33 11.46 1.02 5.91
C CYS A 33 11.84 1.18 4.43
N PHE A 34 10.85 1.07 3.54
CA PHE A 34 11.04 1.31 2.12
C PHE A 34 10.65 2.76 1.79
N HIS A 35 11.55 3.50 1.16
CA HIS A 35 11.36 4.91 0.77
C HIS A 35 11.76 5.08 -0.70
N LYS A 36 10.82 5.48 -1.57
CA LYS A 36 11.02 5.49 -3.04
C LYS A 36 11.88 6.67 -3.54
N SER A 37 12.08 7.72 -2.73
CA SER A 37 12.71 8.99 -3.15
C SER A 37 14.22 8.90 -3.49
N ALA A 38 14.84 7.73 -3.36
CA ALA A 38 16.24 7.49 -3.72
C ALA A 38 16.51 7.38 -5.25
N LEU A 39 15.53 7.67 -6.10
CA LEU A 39 15.59 7.44 -7.56
C LEU A 39 15.85 8.74 -8.35
N LYS A 40 17.12 9.13 -8.51
CA LYS A 40 17.53 10.12 -9.54
C LYS A 40 18.74 9.60 -10.31
N GLN A 41 18.54 9.26 -11.59
CA GLN A 41 19.57 8.71 -12.49
C GLN A 41 20.55 9.79 -12.97
N PRO A 42 21.86 9.48 -13.04
CA PRO A 42 22.73 10.06 -14.05
C PRO A 42 23.33 8.99 -14.98
N THR A 43 23.67 9.47 -16.16
CA THR A 43 24.17 8.81 -17.38
C THR A 43 25.32 7.82 -17.19
N MET A 44 25.28 6.74 -17.99
CA MET A 44 26.16 5.56 -17.99
C MET A 44 27.61 5.81 -18.44
N GLU A 45 28.58 5.28 -17.68
CA GLU A 45 29.78 4.58 -18.19
C GLU A 45 30.20 3.47 -17.19
N PRO A 46 30.80 2.33 -17.62
CA PRO A 46 30.79 1.09 -16.86
C PRO A 46 32.12 0.77 -16.18
N LYS A 47 32.11 0.54 -14.85
CA LYS A 47 33.15 -0.25 -14.15
C LYS A 47 32.57 -1.02 -12.96
N GLU A 48 32.87 -2.32 -12.93
CA GLU A 48 32.63 -3.26 -11.83
C GLU A 48 33.30 -2.81 -10.52
N ASN A 49 32.58 -2.88 -9.40
CA ASN A 49 32.99 -3.47 -8.11
C ASN A 49 31.93 -3.21 -7.03
N GLY A 50 31.66 -4.23 -6.21
CA GLY A 50 30.47 -4.31 -5.35
C GLY A 50 30.38 -3.26 -4.23
N ASN A 51 29.16 -2.72 -4.03
CA ASN A 51 28.53 -2.45 -2.73
C ASN A 51 27.07 -1.96 -2.93
N GLN A 52 26.11 -2.62 -2.27
CA GLN A 52 24.74 -2.16 -1.94
C GLN A 52 23.81 -1.61 -3.04
N LEU A 53 23.22 -2.55 -3.79
CA LEU A 53 21.77 -2.77 -3.91
C LEU A 53 20.82 -1.58 -4.18
N GLY A 54 20.90 -0.98 -5.36
CA GLY A 54 19.69 -0.54 -6.06
C GLY A 54 19.07 -1.74 -6.77
N ARG A 55 18.29 -2.57 -6.05
CA ARG A 55 17.57 -3.69 -6.69
C ARG A 55 16.56 -3.09 -7.68
N VAL A 56 16.75 -3.36 -8.97
CA VAL A 56 15.64 -3.30 -9.93
C VAL A 56 14.60 -4.28 -9.40
N ILE A 57 13.47 -3.76 -8.93
CA ILE A 57 12.38 -4.59 -8.40
C ILE A 57 11.54 -5.01 -9.60
N ASP A 58 11.53 -6.31 -9.88
CA ASP A 58 10.71 -6.87 -10.93
C ASP A 58 9.22 -6.58 -10.68
N GLY A 59 8.42 -6.58 -11.74
CA GLY A 59 6.96 -6.43 -11.64
C GLY A 59 6.31 -7.48 -10.74
N PRO A 60 5.05 -7.25 -10.30
CA PRO A 60 4.30 -8.26 -9.55
C PRO A 60 4.25 -9.58 -10.35
N THR A 61 4.37 -10.70 -9.63
CA THR A 61 4.49 -12.02 -10.26
C THR A 61 3.20 -12.41 -10.97
N ASN A 62 2.06 -11.92 -10.48
CA ASN A 62 0.76 -12.13 -11.10
C ASN A 62 0.38 -10.90 -11.97
N PRO A 63 0.21 -11.07 -13.29
CA PRO A 63 -0.13 -9.97 -14.21
C PRO A 63 -1.54 -9.40 -13.97
N MET A 64 -2.39 -10.09 -13.22
CA MET A 64 -3.74 -9.62 -12.87
C MET A 64 -3.73 -8.58 -11.73
N VAL A 65 -2.58 -8.36 -11.08
CA VAL A 65 -2.44 -7.38 -10.00
C VAL A 65 -2.11 -6.02 -10.63
N THR A 66 -3.15 -5.36 -11.11
CA THR A 66 -3.07 -4.01 -11.71
C THR A 66 -3.63 -2.96 -10.74
N PRO A 67 -3.35 -1.66 -10.93
CA PRO A 67 -3.96 -0.59 -10.14
C PRO A 67 -5.50 -0.55 -10.22
N LEU A 68 -6.09 -1.11 -11.29
CA LEU A 68 -7.53 -1.32 -11.40
C LEU A 68 -8.08 -2.46 -10.53
N LEU A 69 -7.24 -3.24 -9.84
CA LEU A 69 -7.65 -4.22 -8.83
C LEU A 69 -8.13 -3.51 -7.55
N ASN A 70 -9.12 -2.65 -7.73
CA ASN A 70 -9.71 -1.78 -6.73
C ASN A 70 -11.21 -1.74 -6.94
N ASP A 71 -11.95 -1.60 -5.85
CA ASP A 71 -13.37 -1.35 -5.95
C ASP A 71 -13.61 0.09 -6.43
N LEU A 72 -14.71 0.31 -7.15
CA LEU A 72 -15.10 1.66 -7.61
C LEU A 72 -15.19 2.66 -6.43
N TYR A 73 -15.53 2.16 -5.24
CA TYR A 73 -15.55 2.95 -4.01
C TYR A 73 -14.21 3.61 -3.68
N GLN A 74 -13.08 2.96 -3.97
CA GLN A 74 -11.76 3.53 -3.69
C GLN A 74 -11.49 4.76 -4.57
N PHE A 75 -11.90 4.72 -5.84
CA PHE A 75 -11.81 5.85 -6.74
C PHE A 75 -12.79 6.98 -6.40
N THR A 76 -14.03 6.67 -5.98
CA THR A 76 -14.98 7.71 -5.52
C THR A 76 -14.47 8.41 -4.27
N MET A 77 -13.84 7.68 -3.34
CA MET A 77 -13.24 8.26 -2.14
C MET A 77 -12.01 9.10 -2.45
N ALA A 78 -11.13 8.63 -3.34
CA ALA A 78 -10.00 9.42 -3.82
C ALA A 78 -10.47 10.73 -4.48
N TYR A 79 -11.55 10.68 -5.27
CA TYR A 79 -12.17 11.87 -5.85
C TYR A 79 -12.72 12.82 -4.77
N ALA A 80 -13.38 12.30 -3.74
CA ALA A 80 -13.87 13.11 -2.63
C ALA A 80 -12.73 13.81 -1.87
N TYR A 81 -11.61 13.12 -1.60
CA TYR A 81 -10.42 13.72 -0.98
C TYR A 81 -9.79 14.80 -1.87
N TRP A 82 -9.69 14.55 -3.17
CA TRP A 82 -9.18 15.51 -4.14
C TRP A 82 -10.07 16.76 -4.21
N LYS A 83 -11.39 16.59 -4.26
CA LYS A 83 -12.35 17.70 -4.29
C LYS A 83 -12.34 18.51 -3.00
N ALA A 84 -12.08 17.87 -1.87
CA ALA A 84 -11.90 18.53 -0.58
C ALA A 84 -10.51 19.19 -0.41
N GLY A 85 -9.58 19.03 -1.36
CA GLY A 85 -8.21 19.53 -1.26
C GLY A 85 -7.37 18.82 -0.19
N LYS A 86 -7.76 17.59 0.20
CA LYS A 86 -7.16 16.80 1.29
C LYS A 86 -6.34 15.60 0.79
N GLN A 87 -6.20 15.42 -0.51
CA GLN A 87 -5.51 14.27 -1.11
C GLN A 87 -4.06 14.08 -0.61
N ASN A 88 -3.40 15.17 -0.22
CA ASN A 88 -2.02 15.17 0.27
C ASN A 88 -1.92 15.04 1.80
N GLU A 89 -3.04 14.91 2.52
CA GLU A 89 -3.04 14.74 3.96
C GLU A 89 -2.40 13.39 4.33
N ARG A 90 -1.40 13.42 5.22
CA ARG A 90 -0.74 12.21 5.71
C ARG A 90 -1.72 11.37 6.52
N SER A 91 -1.88 10.13 6.13
CA SER A 91 -2.74 9.14 6.77
C SER A 91 -1.96 7.86 7.04
N VAL A 92 -2.33 7.19 8.12
CA VAL A 92 -1.76 5.90 8.53
C VAL A 92 -2.85 4.86 8.44
N PHE A 93 -2.52 3.73 7.84
CA PHE A 93 -3.41 2.60 7.72
C PHE A 93 -2.77 1.34 8.31
N ASP A 94 -3.48 0.70 9.23
CA ASP A 94 -3.03 -0.54 9.87
C ASP A 94 -3.80 -1.74 9.32
N LEU A 95 -3.05 -2.72 8.79
CA LEU A 95 -3.55 -4.01 8.30
C LEU A 95 -3.48 -5.05 9.42
N TYR A 96 -4.63 -5.59 9.82
CA TYR A 96 -4.74 -6.69 10.79
C TYR A 96 -5.95 -7.56 10.49
N PHE A 97 -5.95 -8.81 10.98
CA PHE A 97 -7.08 -9.72 10.83
C PHE A 97 -7.78 -9.97 12.17
N ARG A 98 -9.08 -10.31 12.12
CA ARG A 98 -9.91 -10.43 13.34
C ARG A 98 -10.00 -11.85 13.92
N LYS A 99 -9.87 -12.87 13.08
CA LYS A 99 -10.05 -14.29 13.44
C LYS A 99 -9.03 -15.11 12.68
N ASN A 100 -8.52 -16.18 13.26
CA ASN A 100 -7.64 -17.10 12.55
C ASN A 100 -8.39 -17.84 11.43
N PRO A 101 -7.72 -18.13 10.31
CA PRO A 101 -8.29 -18.96 9.26
C PRO A 101 -8.37 -20.42 9.73
N PHE A 102 -9.29 -21.18 9.15
CA PHE A 102 -9.53 -22.63 9.43
C PHE A 102 -9.79 -23.01 10.90
N GLY A 103 -9.99 -22.06 11.80
CA GLY A 103 -10.12 -22.33 13.23
C GLY A 103 -8.80 -22.73 13.90
N GLY A 104 -7.65 -22.47 13.25
CA GLY A 104 -6.34 -22.70 13.83
C GLY A 104 -5.99 -21.72 14.97
N GLU A 105 -4.92 -22.00 15.69
CA GLU A 105 -4.46 -21.15 16.81
C GLU A 105 -3.50 -20.03 16.35
N TYR A 106 -2.93 -20.15 15.15
CA TYR A 106 -1.99 -19.20 14.58
C TYR A 106 -2.14 -19.05 13.07
N THR A 107 -1.54 -18.01 12.50
CA THR A 107 -1.45 -17.77 11.05
C THR A 107 -0.02 -17.39 10.73
N VAL A 108 0.46 -17.77 9.54
CA VAL A 108 1.78 -17.36 9.06
C VAL A 108 1.59 -16.18 8.12
N PHE A 109 2.30 -15.08 8.36
CA PHE A 109 2.22 -13.90 7.49
C PHE A 109 2.99 -14.12 6.19
N ALA A 110 2.32 -13.94 5.06
CA ALA A 110 2.91 -14.05 3.73
C ALA A 110 2.32 -13.02 2.75
N GLY A 111 3.01 -12.79 1.63
CA GLY A 111 2.60 -11.87 0.57
C GLY A 111 3.23 -10.47 0.62
N LEU A 112 4.17 -10.23 1.54
CA LEU A 112 4.86 -8.93 1.67
C LEU A 112 5.69 -8.61 0.41
N GLU A 113 6.35 -9.62 -0.16
CA GLU A 113 7.15 -9.46 -1.37
C GLU A 113 6.32 -8.90 -2.54
N GLU A 114 5.13 -9.45 -2.76
CA GLU A 114 4.23 -9.01 -3.84
C GLU A 114 3.69 -7.60 -3.61
N CYS A 115 3.40 -7.22 -2.35
CA CYS A 115 3.02 -5.85 -2.00
C CYS A 115 4.12 -4.84 -2.36
N ILE A 116 5.39 -5.18 -2.11
CA ILE A 116 6.53 -4.31 -2.43
C ILE A 116 6.71 -4.18 -3.95
N LYS A 117 6.63 -5.30 -4.69
CA LYS A 117 6.70 -5.29 -6.16
C LYS A 117 5.58 -4.44 -6.78
N PHE A 118 4.36 -4.55 -6.23
CA PHE A 118 3.21 -3.75 -6.66
C PHE A 118 3.45 -2.25 -6.43
N LEU A 119 3.91 -1.85 -5.23
CA LEU A 119 4.21 -0.43 -4.94
C LEU A 119 5.29 0.16 -5.85
N ALA A 120 6.33 -0.62 -6.14
CA ALA A 120 7.42 -0.18 -7.00
C ALA A 120 6.94 0.10 -8.42
N ASN A 121 5.97 -0.68 -8.92
CA ASN A 121 5.47 -0.63 -10.29
C ASN A 121 4.08 0.01 -10.42
N PHE A 122 3.55 0.62 -9.34
CA PHE A 122 2.24 1.24 -9.34
C PHE A 122 2.21 2.45 -10.29
N LYS A 123 1.51 2.29 -11.42
CA LYS A 123 1.20 3.35 -12.40
C LYS A 123 -0.09 3.02 -13.11
N LEU A 124 -1.00 3.97 -13.18
CA LEU A 124 -2.20 3.87 -14.02
C LEU A 124 -1.85 4.21 -15.47
N SER A 125 -2.27 3.36 -16.40
CA SER A 125 -2.22 3.63 -17.83
C SER A 125 -3.38 4.53 -18.27
N ASP A 126 -3.23 5.22 -19.40
CA ASP A 126 -4.27 6.11 -19.91
C ASP A 126 -5.60 5.39 -20.17
N GLU A 127 -5.54 4.14 -20.64
CA GLU A 127 -6.73 3.29 -20.88
C GLU A 127 -7.50 3.01 -19.58
N GLU A 128 -6.79 2.76 -18.48
CA GLU A 128 -7.38 2.52 -17.16
C GLU A 128 -8.00 3.81 -16.59
N ILE A 129 -7.38 4.96 -16.84
CA ILE A 129 -7.90 6.27 -16.40
C ILE A 129 -9.17 6.62 -17.17
N ASP A 130 -9.20 6.37 -18.48
CA ASP A 130 -10.40 6.52 -19.31
C ASP A 130 -11.54 5.63 -18.79
N PHE A 131 -11.24 4.39 -18.42
CA PHE A 131 -12.23 3.49 -17.80
C PHE A 131 -12.77 4.04 -16.47
N VAL A 132 -11.91 4.57 -15.59
CA VAL A 132 -12.33 5.18 -14.32
C VAL A 132 -13.17 6.43 -14.55
N ARG A 133 -12.83 7.27 -15.53
CA ARG A 133 -13.62 8.44 -15.91
C ARG A 133 -15.03 8.04 -16.34
N ASP A 134 -15.16 7.02 -17.17
CA ASP A 134 -16.45 6.53 -17.66
C ASP A 134 -17.28 5.88 -16.53
N ALA A 135 -16.61 5.23 -15.57
CA ALA A 135 -17.25 4.64 -14.39
C ALA A 135 -17.67 5.68 -13.32
N LEU A 136 -17.10 6.90 -13.36
CA LEU A 136 -17.39 8.00 -12.43
C LEU A 136 -18.09 9.17 -13.16
N PRO A 137 -19.42 9.07 -13.41
CA PRO A 137 -20.15 10.12 -14.09
C PRO A 137 -20.11 11.43 -13.28
N GLY A 138 -19.55 12.48 -13.89
CA GLY A 138 -19.36 13.79 -13.25
C GLY A 138 -17.96 14.01 -12.64
N SER A 139 -17.01 13.12 -12.91
CA SER A 139 -15.59 13.38 -12.61
C SER A 139 -15.01 14.49 -13.51
N GLU A 140 -14.19 15.35 -12.92
CA GLU A 140 -13.53 16.45 -13.63
C GLU A 140 -12.27 15.95 -14.34
N GLU A 141 -11.94 16.53 -15.50
CA GLU A 141 -10.72 16.18 -16.24
C GLU A 141 -9.45 16.40 -15.40
N ALA A 142 -9.46 17.44 -14.54
CA ALA A 142 -8.37 17.71 -13.60
C ALA A 142 -8.15 16.58 -12.56
N PHE A 143 -9.17 15.78 -12.26
CA PHE A 143 -8.99 14.58 -11.44
C PHE A 143 -8.28 13.46 -12.21
N CYS A 144 -8.55 13.33 -13.51
CA CYS A 144 -7.83 12.38 -14.38
C CYS A 144 -6.34 12.75 -14.47
N ASP A 145 -6.02 14.04 -14.56
CA ASP A 145 -4.63 14.52 -14.51
C ASP A 145 -3.95 14.21 -13.17
N TYR A 146 -4.69 14.33 -12.07
CA TYR A 146 -4.21 13.89 -10.76
C TYR A 146 -3.91 12.38 -10.74
N LEU A 147 -4.79 11.54 -11.32
CA LEU A 147 -4.56 10.09 -11.42
C LEU A 147 -3.33 9.75 -12.27
N ARG A 148 -3.07 10.47 -13.37
CA ARG A 148 -1.85 10.30 -14.19
C ARG A 148 -0.57 10.62 -13.42
N GLY A 149 -0.65 11.62 -12.53
CA GLY A 149 0.48 12.07 -11.71
C GLY A 149 0.69 11.28 -10.42
N LEU A 150 -0.10 10.23 -10.16
CA LEU A 150 0.03 9.45 -8.93
C LEU A 150 1.39 8.77 -8.84
N ASP A 151 2.05 8.97 -7.71
CA ASP A 151 3.29 8.28 -7.38
C ASP A 151 3.27 7.80 -5.93
N CYS A 152 3.72 6.57 -5.72
CA CYS A 152 3.86 5.98 -4.38
C CYS A 152 5.17 6.40 -3.69
N SER A 153 5.78 7.53 -4.08
CA SER A 153 7.10 7.88 -3.56
C SER A 153 7.13 8.31 -2.12
N ASP A 154 6.06 8.95 -1.67
CA ASP A 154 5.86 9.42 -0.30
C ASP A 154 5.12 8.39 0.58
N VAL A 155 5.04 7.14 0.12
CA VAL A 155 4.43 6.02 0.87
C VAL A 155 5.52 5.24 1.60
N GLU A 156 5.32 5.02 2.89
CA GLU A 156 6.16 4.22 3.75
C GLU A 156 5.39 2.97 4.19
N VAL A 157 6.06 1.81 4.15
CA VAL A 157 5.48 0.54 4.60
C VAL A 157 6.33 -0.03 5.72
N TYR A 158 5.67 -0.40 6.81
CA TYR A 158 6.26 -1.09 7.95
C TYR A 158 5.56 -2.44 8.08
N ALA A 159 6.28 -3.56 8.09
CA ALA A 159 5.67 -4.87 8.20
C ALA A 159 6.50 -5.84 9.05
N ILE A 160 5.82 -6.83 9.62
CA ILE A 160 6.46 -8.01 10.22
C ILE A 160 7.13 -8.83 9.11
N PRO A 161 8.31 -9.46 9.34
CA PRO A 161 8.93 -10.32 8.34
C PRO A 161 8.01 -11.46 7.89
N GLU A 162 8.01 -11.73 6.59
CA GLU A 162 7.31 -12.86 5.99
C GLU A 162 7.79 -14.19 6.59
N GLY A 163 6.88 -15.15 6.78
CA GLY A 163 7.12 -16.41 7.50
C GLY A 163 6.97 -16.31 9.02
N SER A 164 6.67 -15.12 9.58
CA SER A 164 6.43 -14.95 11.01
C SER A 164 5.05 -15.46 11.43
N VAL A 165 4.98 -16.00 12.65
CA VAL A 165 3.72 -16.38 13.29
C VAL A 165 3.01 -15.13 13.80
N VAL A 166 1.77 -14.94 13.36
CA VAL A 166 0.95 -13.77 13.67
C VAL A 166 -0.37 -14.15 14.32
N PHE A 167 -0.89 -13.22 15.11
CA PHE A 167 -2.09 -13.39 15.94
C PHE A 167 -3.16 -12.36 15.58
N PRO A 168 -4.45 -12.68 15.83
CA PRO A 168 -5.54 -11.79 15.47
C PRO A 168 -5.51 -10.52 16.32
N LYS A 169 -5.98 -9.41 15.74
CA LYS A 169 -6.04 -8.07 16.35
C LYS A 169 -4.67 -7.45 16.65
N VAL A 170 -3.60 -7.93 16.00
CA VAL A 170 -2.28 -7.32 16.02
C VAL A 170 -2.00 -6.74 14.63
N PRO A 171 -1.49 -5.50 14.51
CA PRO A 171 -1.12 -4.93 13.22
C PRO A 171 0.05 -5.72 12.62
N LEU A 172 -0.13 -6.21 11.39
CA LEU A 172 0.89 -6.97 10.66
C LEU A 172 1.71 -6.07 9.74
N MET A 173 1.02 -5.12 9.13
CA MET A 173 1.59 -4.15 8.20
C MET A 173 0.92 -2.80 8.44
N ARG A 174 1.72 -1.74 8.39
CA ARG A 174 1.31 -0.36 8.48
C ARG A 174 1.77 0.37 7.23
N VAL A 175 0.87 1.13 6.62
CA VAL A 175 1.13 1.94 5.43
C VAL A 175 0.87 3.40 5.78
N GLU A 176 1.88 4.25 5.60
CA GLU A 176 1.81 5.68 5.88
C GLU A 176 2.06 6.48 4.61
N GLY A 177 1.27 7.53 4.34
CA GLY A 177 1.44 8.33 3.13
C GLY A 177 0.28 9.28 2.84
N PRO A 178 0.27 9.93 1.66
CA PRO A 178 -0.83 10.75 1.21
C PRO A 178 -2.13 9.95 1.11
N VAL A 179 -3.22 10.43 1.74
CA VAL A 179 -4.49 9.69 1.81
C VAL A 179 -5.02 9.30 0.43
N GLY A 180 -4.85 10.15 -0.58
CA GLY A 180 -5.32 9.86 -1.94
C GLY A 180 -4.61 8.66 -2.58
N VAL A 181 -3.33 8.43 -2.25
CA VAL A 181 -2.56 7.28 -2.75
C VAL A 181 -2.83 6.06 -1.88
N VAL A 182 -2.74 6.20 -0.56
CA VAL A 182 -2.86 5.06 0.36
C VAL A 182 -4.25 4.42 0.32
N GLN A 183 -5.30 5.22 0.07
CA GLN A 183 -6.66 4.71 -0.16
C GLN A 183 -6.73 3.73 -1.33
N LEU A 184 -6.01 3.99 -2.44
CA LEU A 184 -5.98 3.12 -3.61
C LEU A 184 -5.13 1.85 -3.41
N LEU A 185 -4.32 1.80 -2.36
CA LEU A 185 -3.49 0.65 -2.02
C LEU A 185 -4.20 -0.36 -1.12
N GLU A 186 -5.28 0.05 -0.45
CA GLU A 186 -6.03 -0.77 0.50
C GLU A 186 -6.50 -2.10 -0.12
N THR A 187 -7.29 -2.05 -1.19
CA THR A 187 -7.89 -3.25 -1.78
C THR A 187 -6.82 -4.21 -2.37
N PRO A 188 -5.82 -3.75 -3.14
CA PRO A 188 -4.74 -4.63 -3.61
C PRO A 188 -3.98 -5.30 -2.47
N PHE A 189 -3.65 -4.56 -1.41
CA PHE A 189 -2.89 -5.09 -0.28
C PHE A 189 -3.68 -6.12 0.51
N LEU A 190 -4.96 -5.82 0.76
CA LEU A 190 -5.89 -6.77 1.36
C LEU A 190 -5.95 -8.06 0.54
N ASN A 191 -6.07 -7.97 -0.78
CA ASN A 191 -6.18 -9.16 -1.63
C ASN A 191 -4.89 -10.00 -1.65
N LEU A 192 -3.74 -9.35 -1.84
CA LEU A 192 -2.43 -10.01 -1.89
C LEU A 192 -2.10 -10.74 -0.58
N VAL A 193 -2.22 -10.04 0.56
CA VAL A 193 -1.91 -10.62 1.88
C VAL A 193 -2.91 -11.69 2.27
N ASN A 194 -4.20 -11.46 1.98
CA ASN A 194 -5.25 -12.42 2.30
C ASN A 194 -5.08 -13.74 1.55
N PHE A 195 -4.78 -13.68 0.25
CA PHE A 195 -4.56 -14.89 -0.53
C PHE A 195 -3.29 -15.65 -0.12
N ALA A 196 -2.20 -14.93 0.18
CA ALA A 196 -0.93 -15.56 0.53
C ALA A 196 -0.90 -16.15 1.96
N SER A 197 -1.65 -15.56 2.90
CA SER A 197 -1.67 -15.99 4.31
C SER A 197 -2.73 -17.05 4.64
N LEU A 198 -3.59 -17.40 3.68
CA LEU A 198 -4.63 -18.43 3.79
C LEU A 198 -4.12 -19.81 3.36
#